data_AF-A0A7W4UPU4-F1
#
_entry.id   AF-A0A7W4UPU4-F1
#
_cell.length_a   1.000
_cell.length_b   1.000
_cell.length_c   1.000
_cell.angle_alpha   90.00
_cell.angle_beta   90.00
_cell.angle_gamma   90.00
#
_symmetry.space_group_name_H-M   'P 1'
#
loop_
_entity.id
_entity.type
_entity.pdbx_description
1 polymer ?
#
loop_
_entity_poly.entity_id
_entity_poly.type
_entity_poly.pdbx_seq_one_letter_code
_entity_poly.pdbx_strand_id
1 'polypeptide(L)'
;MANRSYLYVVDEAPGQGAPLTRVTGLSEWNWDVPLVHELLVSGSGRLVPSTIWDAPATAILGDFDQGVANLERLFAQLPQDEETQRQVAEARSALADPDKRGRYLLLEVAEIHVLGVTDDDNPFPEMRTEAEGMVCDSERDVELLIRYALEQPADKLDELTGSGSWANNLYFAPTGDPQQAPQIEQPQPQAEPAVDIAVPSQAWDQTTPPQAAPQLALPANQQAPQFPPPTGQPQQVLLTRPLSNGATQWALGLLALIPFPFIGALAAGIVMIITGRSRGPATDAGERNRTAASNWGLTYLIATVLLVTLHFSLLVNLASFNESFATSFYPIGIPITIWVAVSAVHIVFSIVGCVKATRGRVFKPVALPFFRPRVHVR
;
A
#
# COMPACT_ATOMS: atom_id res chain seq x y z
N MET A 1 -3.07 -0.79 7.55
CA MET A 1 -2.02 -1.01 6.54
C MET A 1 -2.38 -0.17 5.35
N ALA A 2 -1.48 0.71 4.94
CA ALA A 2 -1.70 1.82 4.04
C ALA A 2 -1.28 1.55 2.58
N ASN A 3 -0.74 0.35 2.25
CA ASN A 3 -0.33 -0.11 0.90
C ASN A 3 0.44 0.98 0.14
N ARG A 4 1.70 1.17 0.51
CA ARG A 4 2.54 2.27 0.04
C ARG A 4 3.97 1.81 -0.19
N SER A 5 4.64 2.44 -1.15
CA SER A 5 6.09 2.50 -1.17
C SER A 5 6.58 3.71 -0.38
N TYR A 6 7.73 3.57 0.25
CA TYR A 6 8.38 4.65 0.97
C TYR A 6 9.80 4.83 0.48
N LEU A 7 10.14 6.06 0.09
CA LEU A 7 11.48 6.44 -0.30
C LEU A 7 12.11 7.30 0.79
N TYR A 8 13.22 6.81 1.33
CA TYR A 8 14.01 7.47 2.36
C TYR A 8 15.38 7.86 1.84
N VAL A 9 15.99 8.82 2.53
CA VAL A 9 17.39 9.17 2.40
C VAL A 9 18.11 8.70 3.65
N VAL A 10 19.20 7.94 3.46
CA VAL A 10 19.99 7.35 4.54
C VAL A 10 21.48 7.56 4.30
N ASP A 11 22.27 7.65 5.37
CA ASP A 11 23.73 7.80 5.29
C ASP A 11 24.47 6.46 5.39
N GLU A 12 23.85 5.46 6.03
CA GLU A 12 24.37 4.10 6.15
C GLU A 12 23.52 3.07 5.40
N ALA A 13 24.15 1.97 4.98
CA ALA A 13 23.43 0.84 4.38
C ALA A 13 22.84 -0.06 5.47
N PRO A 14 21.54 -0.40 5.43
CA PRO A 14 20.94 -1.33 6.38
C PRO A 14 21.64 -2.70 6.40
N GLY A 15 21.70 -3.33 7.57
CA GLY A 15 22.26 -4.68 7.74
C GLY A 15 23.79 -4.79 7.85
N GLN A 16 24.54 -3.69 7.75
CA GLN A 16 26.01 -3.70 7.90
C GLN A 16 26.50 -3.48 9.35
N GLY A 17 25.62 -3.69 10.34
CA GLY A 17 25.96 -3.62 11.76
C GLY A 17 26.08 -2.22 12.36
N ALA A 18 25.95 -1.17 11.56
CA ALA A 18 25.78 0.20 12.04
C ALA A 18 24.29 0.53 12.18
N PRO A 19 23.85 1.17 13.29
CA PRO A 19 22.49 1.69 13.40
C PRO A 19 22.27 2.76 12.34
N LEU A 20 21.05 2.84 11.79
CA LEU A 20 20.68 3.93 10.89
C LEU A 20 20.53 5.19 11.74
N THR A 21 21.55 6.06 11.70
CA THR A 21 21.58 7.25 12.57
C THR A 21 20.81 8.42 11.97
N ARG A 22 20.69 8.45 10.64
CA ARG A 22 19.93 9.45 9.89
C ARG A 22 19.05 8.77 8.86
N VAL A 23 17.73 8.90 9.05
CA VAL A 23 16.74 8.54 8.05
C VAL A 23 15.80 9.72 7.84
N THR A 24 15.79 10.26 6.62
CA THR A 24 14.90 11.34 6.23
C THR A 24 13.88 10.85 5.23
N GLY A 25 12.60 11.13 5.46
CA GLY A 25 11.54 10.86 4.49
C GLY A 25 11.68 11.74 3.24
N LEU A 26 11.63 11.12 2.05
CA LEU A 26 11.73 11.85 0.78
C LEU A 26 10.41 11.83 0.00
N SER A 27 9.78 10.66 -0.12
CA SER A 27 8.54 10.49 -0.87
C SER A 27 7.75 9.27 -0.40
N GLU A 28 6.42 9.34 -0.47
CA GLU A 28 5.54 8.18 -0.31
C GLU A 28 4.60 8.05 -1.50
N TRP A 29 4.42 6.84 -2.02
CA TRP A 29 3.48 6.57 -3.09
C TRP A 29 2.48 5.50 -2.68
N ASN A 30 1.22 5.64 -3.10
CA ASN A 30 0.18 4.68 -2.73
C ASN A 30 0.01 3.62 -3.81
N TRP A 31 -0.17 2.37 -3.38
CA TRP A 31 -0.64 1.22 -4.17
C TRP A 31 0.31 0.69 -5.24
N ASP A 32 1.47 1.32 -5.44
CA ASP A 32 2.46 0.94 -6.44
C ASP A 32 3.84 1.54 -6.10
N VAL A 33 4.88 1.08 -6.78
CA VAL A 33 6.18 1.77 -6.84
C VAL A 33 6.19 2.62 -8.11
N PRO A 34 6.26 3.96 -8.02
CA PRO A 34 6.30 4.81 -9.20
C PRO A 34 7.66 4.75 -9.87
N LEU A 35 7.70 4.92 -11.19
CA LEU A 35 8.93 4.85 -11.99
C LEU A 35 10.01 5.83 -11.54
N VAL A 36 9.62 6.99 -10.99
CA VAL A 36 10.57 7.93 -10.38
C VAL A 36 11.33 7.32 -9.20
N HIS A 37 10.69 6.46 -8.38
CA HIS A 37 11.36 5.79 -7.26
C HIS A 37 12.32 4.71 -7.77
N GLU A 38 11.92 3.92 -8.75
CA GLU A 38 12.78 2.91 -9.38
C GLU A 38 14.03 3.55 -10.00
N LEU A 39 13.86 4.65 -10.75
CA LEU A 39 14.99 5.39 -11.31
C LEU A 39 15.89 5.99 -10.24
N LEU A 40 15.32 6.47 -9.13
CA LEU A 40 16.09 7.03 -8.03
C LEU A 40 16.95 5.98 -7.31
N VAL A 41 16.48 4.74 -7.17
CA VAL A 41 17.30 3.67 -6.57
C VAL A 41 18.17 2.90 -7.58
N SER A 42 18.10 3.24 -8.87
CA SER A 42 18.88 2.61 -9.94
C SER A 42 20.38 2.95 -9.93
N GLY A 43 20.81 3.92 -9.10
CA GLY A 43 22.22 4.26 -8.93
C GLY A 43 22.98 3.15 -8.20
N SER A 44 23.50 2.15 -8.90
CA SER A 44 24.14 0.98 -8.26
C SER A 44 23.19 0.25 -7.29
N GLY A 45 21.97 -0.03 -7.74
CA GLY A 45 20.90 -0.63 -6.95
C GLY A 45 21.28 -2.00 -6.39
N ARG A 46 20.88 -2.26 -5.14
CA ARG A 46 21.10 -3.56 -4.48
C ARG A 46 20.06 -3.83 -3.39
N LEU A 47 19.85 -5.10 -3.07
CA LEU A 47 18.98 -5.48 -1.96
C LEU A 47 19.68 -5.30 -0.62
N VAL A 48 18.90 -4.82 0.35
CA VAL A 48 19.27 -4.71 1.75
C VAL A 48 18.12 -5.19 2.63
N PRO A 49 18.36 -5.50 3.92
CA PRO A 49 17.26 -5.76 4.85
C PRO A 49 16.29 -4.58 4.91
N SER A 50 14.99 -4.88 4.98
CA SER A 50 13.98 -3.86 5.28
C SER A 50 14.24 -3.26 6.65
N THR A 51 13.90 -1.99 6.80
CA THR A 51 14.02 -1.21 8.02
C THR A 51 12.67 -0.99 8.70
N ILE A 52 11.59 -1.39 8.03
CA ILE A 52 10.19 -1.31 8.51
C ILE A 52 9.66 -2.70 8.86
N TRP A 53 10.12 -3.73 8.15
CA TRP A 53 9.65 -5.11 8.31
C TRP A 53 10.75 -6.02 8.84
N ASP A 54 10.36 -7.01 9.63
CA ASP A 54 11.29 -8.02 10.12
C ASP A 54 11.82 -8.90 8.98
N ALA A 55 13.04 -9.40 9.18
CA ALA A 55 13.63 -10.37 8.28
C ALA A 55 12.66 -11.55 8.05
N PRO A 56 12.56 -12.06 6.81
CA PRO A 56 13.44 -11.86 5.66
C PRO A 56 12.98 -10.78 4.66
N ALA A 57 12.19 -9.78 5.08
CA ALA A 57 11.79 -8.68 4.20
C ALA A 57 13.00 -7.87 3.69
N THR A 58 12.94 -7.43 2.43
CA THR A 58 14.01 -6.69 1.75
C THR A 58 13.55 -5.34 1.25
N ALA A 59 14.49 -4.39 1.21
CA ALA A 59 14.38 -3.08 0.60
C ALA A 59 15.44 -2.92 -0.50
N ILE A 60 15.32 -1.87 -1.31
CA ILE A 60 16.27 -1.55 -2.39
C ILE A 60 17.05 -0.31 -2.00
N LEU A 61 18.38 -0.37 -2.12
CA LEU A 61 19.29 0.72 -1.79
C LEU A 61 20.05 1.16 -3.05
N GLY A 62 19.98 2.45 -3.36
CA GLY A 62 20.75 3.10 -4.44
C GLY A 62 21.62 4.22 -3.92
N ASP A 63 22.67 4.57 -4.66
CA ASP A 63 23.48 5.77 -4.48
C ASP A 63 22.66 7.02 -4.83
N PHE A 64 22.65 8.00 -3.93
CA PHE A 64 21.81 9.18 -4.07
C PHE A 64 22.17 9.99 -5.32
N ASP A 65 23.45 10.29 -5.51
CA ASP A 65 23.89 11.18 -6.59
C ASP A 65 23.75 10.52 -7.97
N GLN A 66 24.06 9.23 -8.08
CA GLN A 66 23.83 8.48 -9.33
C GLN A 66 22.34 8.34 -9.65
N GLY A 67 21.50 8.07 -8.65
CA GLY A 67 20.05 7.98 -8.81
C GLY A 67 19.44 9.28 -9.33
N VAL A 68 19.83 10.41 -8.73
CA VAL A 68 19.39 11.74 -9.20
C VAL A 68 19.91 12.02 -10.62
N ALA A 69 21.14 11.66 -10.95
CA ALA A 69 21.67 11.82 -12.31
C ALA A 69 20.88 11.00 -13.34
N ASN A 70 20.47 9.78 -13.00
CA ASN A 70 19.64 8.94 -13.86
C ASN A 70 18.24 9.54 -14.06
N LEU A 71 17.64 10.08 -13.01
CA LEU A 71 16.35 10.76 -13.11
C LEU A 71 16.43 12.02 -14.00
N GLU A 72 17.52 12.79 -13.90
CA GLU A 72 17.74 13.96 -14.75
C GLU A 72 17.84 13.61 -16.25
N ARG A 73 18.35 12.41 -16.58
CA ARG A 73 18.34 11.90 -17.97
C ARG A 73 16.93 11.64 -18.49
N LEU A 74 16.01 11.18 -17.64
CA LEU A 74 14.60 11.06 -18.00
C LEU A 74 13.99 12.45 -18.18
N PHE A 75 14.17 13.36 -17.23
CA PHE A 75 13.61 14.71 -17.27
C PHE A 75 14.04 15.51 -18.49
N ALA A 76 15.28 15.32 -18.97
CA ALA A 76 15.78 15.94 -20.19
C ALA A 76 15.03 15.48 -21.47
N GLN A 77 14.39 14.32 -21.43
CA GLN A 77 13.70 13.70 -22.57
C GLN A 77 12.17 13.82 -22.49
N LEU A 78 11.63 14.23 -21.33
CA LEU A 78 10.19 14.46 -21.18
C LEU A 78 9.71 15.67 -22.02
N PRO A 79 8.40 15.72 -22.34
CA PRO A 79 7.79 16.86 -23.00
C PRO A 79 8.11 18.20 -22.30
N GLN A 80 8.30 19.26 -23.08
CA GLN A 80 8.67 20.59 -22.57
C GLN A 80 7.46 21.51 -22.39
N ASP A 81 6.27 20.94 -22.19
CA ASP A 81 5.06 21.71 -21.88
C ASP A 81 5.05 22.20 -20.42
N GLU A 82 4.20 23.19 -20.15
CA GLU A 82 4.16 23.89 -18.86
C GLU A 82 3.82 22.98 -17.68
N GLU A 83 2.99 21.95 -17.87
CA GLU A 83 2.62 21.01 -16.80
C GLU A 83 3.81 20.13 -16.45
N THR A 84 4.46 19.54 -17.46
CA THR A 84 5.66 18.71 -17.27
C THR A 84 6.80 19.49 -16.60
N GLN A 85 7.08 20.72 -17.04
CA GLN A 85 8.14 21.53 -16.45
C GLN A 85 7.86 21.89 -14.99
N ARG A 86 6.59 22.12 -14.64
CA ARG A 86 6.18 22.39 -13.25
C ARG A 86 6.44 21.19 -12.34
N GLN A 87 6.07 20.00 -12.79
CA GLN A 87 6.26 18.77 -12.01
C GLN A 87 7.75 18.39 -11.89
N VAL A 88 8.53 18.54 -12.95
CA VAL A 88 9.99 18.36 -12.92
C VAL A 88 10.64 19.34 -11.94
N ALA A 89 10.20 20.60 -11.93
CA ALA A 89 10.70 21.60 -10.99
C ALA A 89 10.36 21.25 -9.52
N GLU A 90 9.17 20.70 -9.27
CA GLU A 90 8.76 20.19 -7.95
C GLU A 90 9.72 19.08 -7.47
N ALA A 91 9.97 18.08 -8.32
CA ALA A 91 10.89 16.98 -8.01
C ALA A 91 12.31 17.47 -7.74
N ARG A 92 12.83 18.35 -8.60
CA ARG A 92 14.16 18.97 -8.42
C ARG A 92 14.24 19.75 -7.11
N SER A 93 13.20 20.51 -6.76
CA SER A 93 13.16 21.25 -5.51
C SER A 93 13.20 20.33 -4.29
N ALA A 94 12.53 19.18 -4.34
CA ALA A 94 12.55 18.20 -3.27
C ALA A 94 13.93 17.51 -3.13
N LEU A 95 14.59 17.19 -4.24
CA LEU A 95 15.90 16.52 -4.26
C LEU A 95 17.08 17.47 -3.99
N ALA A 96 16.90 18.77 -4.21
CA ALA A 96 17.91 19.80 -3.95
C ALA A 96 17.92 20.28 -2.49
N ASP A 97 16.93 19.91 -1.68
CA ASP A 97 16.84 20.27 -0.26
C ASP A 97 18.04 19.69 0.52
N PRO A 98 18.92 20.53 1.11
CA PRO A 98 20.09 20.07 1.85
C PRO A 98 19.75 19.11 3.01
N ASP A 99 18.59 19.28 3.64
CA ASP A 99 18.15 18.43 4.74
C ASP A 99 17.76 17.02 4.27
N LYS A 100 17.47 16.88 2.96
CA LYS A 100 17.16 15.64 2.26
C LYS A 100 18.31 15.10 1.43
N ARG A 101 19.53 15.61 1.61
CA ARG A 101 20.73 15.00 1.04
C ARG A 101 21.34 14.00 2.00
N GLY A 102 21.69 12.84 1.46
CA GLY A 102 22.40 11.78 2.15
C GLY A 102 23.21 10.96 1.17
N ARG A 103 23.81 9.87 1.64
CA ARG A 103 24.65 9.01 0.79
C ARG A 103 23.82 8.09 -0.11
N TYR A 104 22.69 7.61 0.39
CA TYR A 104 21.88 6.61 -0.29
C TYR A 104 20.39 6.95 -0.29
N LEU A 105 19.69 6.35 -1.23
CA LEU A 105 18.24 6.29 -1.33
C LEU A 105 17.79 4.88 -0.98
N LEU A 106 16.91 4.76 0.01
CA LEU A 106 16.36 3.50 0.49
C LEU A 106 14.87 3.42 0.12
N LEU A 107 14.50 2.45 -0.71
CA LEU A 107 13.14 2.20 -1.14
C LEU A 107 12.58 0.96 -0.43
N GLU A 108 11.55 1.19 0.39
CA GLU A 108 10.78 0.16 1.08
C GLU A 108 9.55 -0.21 0.24
N VAL A 109 9.52 -1.44 -0.26
CA VAL A 109 8.45 -1.96 -1.13
C VAL A 109 7.55 -2.98 -0.42
N ALA A 110 8.01 -3.52 0.72
CA ALA A 110 7.39 -4.68 1.36
C ALA A 110 5.90 -4.50 1.69
N GLU A 111 5.43 -3.30 2.06
CA GLU A 111 4.01 -3.08 2.39
C GLU A 111 3.05 -3.23 1.19
N ILE A 112 3.53 -3.05 -0.05
CA ILE A 112 2.69 -3.21 -1.25
C ILE A 112 2.22 -4.66 -1.42
N HIS A 113 3.04 -5.62 -0.97
CA HIS A 113 2.87 -7.04 -1.31
C HIS A 113 2.21 -7.87 -0.19
N VAL A 114 1.89 -7.28 0.97
CA VAL A 114 1.27 -7.98 2.12
C VAL A 114 -0.15 -8.47 1.83
N LEU A 115 -0.89 -7.85 0.89
CA LEU A 115 -2.31 -8.17 0.64
C LEU A 115 -2.56 -9.25 -0.42
N GLY A 116 -1.52 -9.80 -1.05
CA GLY A 116 -1.64 -10.90 -2.02
C GLY A 116 -1.78 -12.28 -1.38
N VAL A 117 -1.55 -12.36 -0.08
CA VAL A 117 -1.21 -13.59 0.64
C VAL A 117 -2.29 -13.85 1.68
N THR A 118 -2.89 -15.05 1.66
CA THR A 118 -3.89 -15.43 2.66
C THR A 118 -3.23 -15.52 4.04
N ASP A 119 -3.99 -15.39 5.14
CA ASP A 119 -3.45 -15.38 6.52
C ASP A 119 -2.58 -16.62 6.87
N ASP A 120 -2.57 -17.67 6.03
CA ASP A 120 -1.81 -18.91 6.20
C ASP A 120 -0.52 -19.00 5.34
N ASP A 121 -0.29 -18.08 4.40
CA ASP A 121 0.85 -18.13 3.47
C ASP A 121 1.96 -17.14 3.91
N ASN A 122 3.23 -17.55 3.75
CA ASN A 122 4.38 -16.70 4.03
C ASN A 122 4.61 -15.72 2.85
N PRO A 123 4.45 -14.38 3.02
CA PRO A 123 4.54 -13.43 1.91
C PRO A 123 5.97 -13.07 1.50
N PHE A 124 6.97 -13.44 2.31
CA PHE A 124 8.34 -12.99 2.12
C PHE A 124 9.02 -13.46 0.81
N PRO A 125 8.77 -14.67 0.27
CA PRO A 125 9.34 -15.10 -1.00
C PRO A 125 8.86 -14.26 -2.20
N GLU A 126 7.59 -13.88 -2.22
CA GLU A 126 7.00 -13.04 -3.29
C GLU A 126 7.52 -11.61 -3.19
N MET A 127 7.52 -11.02 -1.98
CA MET A 127 8.12 -9.71 -1.70
C MET A 127 9.57 -9.63 -2.20
N ARG A 128 10.36 -10.67 -1.92
CA ARG A 128 11.75 -10.74 -2.33
C ARG A 128 11.89 -10.83 -3.84
N THR A 129 11.11 -11.69 -4.50
CA THR A 129 11.16 -11.87 -5.97
C THR A 129 10.83 -10.57 -6.70
N GLU A 130 9.87 -9.81 -6.18
CA GLU A 130 9.47 -8.54 -6.77
C GLU A 130 10.52 -7.45 -6.54
N ALA A 131 11.07 -7.36 -5.32
CA ALA A 131 12.19 -6.47 -5.03
C ALA A 131 13.41 -6.81 -5.91
N GLU A 132 13.74 -8.09 -6.11
CA GLU A 132 14.78 -8.57 -7.03
C GLU A 132 14.52 -8.11 -8.47
N GLY A 133 13.27 -8.11 -8.92
CA GLY A 133 12.88 -7.66 -10.26
C GLY A 133 13.00 -6.15 -10.52
N MET A 134 12.99 -5.34 -9.45
CA MET A 134 13.12 -3.87 -9.53
C MET A 134 14.57 -3.38 -9.39
N VAL A 135 15.51 -4.25 -9.00
CA VAL A 135 16.91 -3.85 -8.86
C VAL A 135 17.52 -3.55 -10.23
N CYS A 136 17.99 -2.33 -10.39
CA CYS A 136 18.83 -1.92 -11.52
C CYS A 136 20.27 -1.75 -11.02
N ASP A 137 21.18 -2.62 -11.45
CA ASP A 137 22.59 -2.59 -11.05
C ASP A 137 23.55 -2.27 -12.21
N SER A 138 23.01 -2.11 -13.43
CA SER A 138 23.78 -1.81 -14.64
C SER A 138 23.21 -0.64 -15.45
N GLU A 139 24.09 0.03 -16.21
CA GLU A 139 23.70 1.10 -17.14
C GLU A 139 22.68 0.64 -18.19
N ARG A 140 22.72 -0.65 -18.57
CA ARG A 140 21.75 -1.23 -19.51
C ARG A 140 20.35 -1.23 -18.92
N ASP A 141 20.20 -1.55 -17.65
CA ASP A 141 18.90 -1.62 -16.98
C ASP A 141 18.32 -0.23 -16.79
N VAL A 142 19.16 0.74 -16.44
CA VAL A 142 18.79 2.17 -16.38
C VAL A 142 18.26 2.65 -17.74
N GLU A 143 18.95 2.34 -18.84
CA GLU A 143 18.52 2.75 -20.18
C GLU A 143 17.19 2.07 -20.59
N LEU A 144 16.98 0.81 -20.22
CA LEU A 144 15.71 0.11 -20.44
C LEU A 144 14.57 0.75 -19.63
N LEU A 145 14.85 1.14 -18.38
CA LEU A 145 13.88 1.79 -17.50
C LEU A 145 13.51 3.19 -18.01
N ILE A 146 14.49 3.99 -18.46
CA ILE A 146 14.24 5.28 -19.10
C ILE A 146 13.41 5.10 -20.37
N ARG A 147 13.73 4.13 -21.22
CA ARG A 147 12.94 3.85 -22.43
C ARG A 147 11.50 3.49 -22.08
N TYR A 148 11.33 2.59 -21.12
CA TYR A 148 10.00 2.19 -20.64
C TYR A 148 9.21 3.37 -20.09
N ALA A 149 9.87 4.27 -19.35
CA ALA A 149 9.29 5.50 -18.83
C ALA A 149 8.82 6.46 -19.94
N LEU A 150 9.60 6.61 -21.01
CA LEU A 150 9.25 7.45 -22.16
C LEU A 150 8.12 6.88 -23.03
N GLU A 151 7.89 5.57 -22.98
CA GLU A 151 6.77 4.91 -23.66
C GLU A 151 5.46 5.01 -22.86
N GLN A 152 5.49 5.53 -21.63
CA GLN A 152 4.28 5.69 -20.82
C GLN A 152 3.35 6.77 -21.38
N PRO A 153 2.02 6.57 -21.25
CA PRO A 153 1.04 7.57 -21.67
C PRO A 153 1.11 8.83 -20.79
N ALA A 154 0.64 9.97 -21.32
CA ALA A 154 0.72 11.26 -20.62
C ALA A 154 -0.03 11.32 -19.27
N ASP A 155 -1.00 10.42 -19.04
CA ASP A 155 -1.69 10.30 -17.74
C ASP A 155 -0.84 9.62 -16.64
N LYS A 156 0.35 9.14 -16.99
CA LYS A 156 1.37 8.61 -16.07
C LYS A 156 2.45 9.62 -15.70
N LEU A 157 2.32 10.88 -16.15
CA LEU A 157 3.31 11.93 -15.88
C LEU A 157 3.63 12.07 -14.39
N ASP A 158 2.62 11.96 -13.52
CA ASP A 158 2.78 12.04 -12.06
C ASP A 158 3.69 10.91 -11.52
N GLU A 159 3.66 9.71 -12.11
CA GLU A 159 4.54 8.58 -11.72
C GLU A 159 5.98 8.77 -12.22
N LEU A 160 6.16 9.49 -13.33
CA LEU A 160 7.47 9.81 -13.91
C LEU A 160 8.17 10.94 -13.15
N THR A 161 7.40 11.86 -12.57
CA THR A 161 7.90 13.06 -11.88
C THR A 161 7.78 12.99 -10.37
N GLY A 162 6.97 12.06 -9.84
CA GLY A 162 6.63 12.00 -8.42
C GLY A 162 5.72 13.13 -7.94
N SER A 163 5.06 13.86 -8.85
CA SER A 163 4.26 15.03 -8.46
C SER A 163 3.21 14.70 -7.40
N GLY A 164 3.13 15.54 -6.36
CA GLY A 164 2.22 15.34 -5.24
C GLY A 164 2.60 14.23 -4.25
N SER A 165 3.74 13.55 -4.44
CA SER A 165 4.24 12.49 -3.56
C SER A 165 5.46 12.89 -2.71
N TRP A 166 6.07 14.03 -3.01
CA TRP A 166 7.23 14.54 -2.27
C TRP A 166 6.79 15.04 -0.90
N ALA A 167 7.22 14.35 0.16
CA ALA A 167 6.77 14.61 1.53
C ALA A 167 7.95 14.60 2.53
N ASN A 168 7.84 15.40 3.59
CA ASN A 168 8.87 15.49 4.64
C ASN A 168 8.65 14.47 5.76
N ASN A 169 7.41 14.04 5.99
CA ASN A 169 7.02 13.12 7.04
C ASN A 169 6.25 11.96 6.41
N LEU A 170 6.86 10.78 6.37
CA LEU A 170 6.23 9.57 5.83
C LEU A 170 5.41 8.85 6.90
N TYR A 171 4.44 8.04 6.47
CA TYR A 171 3.57 7.29 7.38
C TYR A 171 4.35 6.32 8.32
N PHE A 172 5.46 5.77 7.84
CA PHE A 172 6.41 5.00 8.65
C PHE A 172 7.76 5.73 8.74
N ALA A 173 8.38 5.68 9.91
CA ALA A 173 9.76 6.09 10.14
C ALA A 173 10.54 4.86 10.64
N PRO A 174 11.68 4.50 10.03
CA PRO A 174 12.50 3.38 10.47
C PRO A 174 12.95 3.53 11.92
N THR A 175 12.85 2.46 12.71
CA THR A 175 13.50 2.39 14.02
C THR A 175 14.96 2.02 13.80
N GLY A 176 15.91 2.92 14.13
CA GLY A 176 17.35 2.77 13.88
C GLY A 176 18.07 1.64 14.62
N ASP A 177 17.37 0.63 15.14
CA ASP A 177 17.98 -0.49 15.86
C ASP A 177 18.53 -1.55 14.90
N PRO A 178 19.78 -2.01 15.06
CA PRO A 178 20.40 -2.98 14.16
C PRO A 178 19.73 -4.36 14.30
N GLN A 179 19.02 -4.81 13.26
CA GLN A 179 18.55 -6.19 13.16
C GLN A 179 19.74 -7.13 12.92
N GLN A 180 19.95 -8.07 13.86
CA GLN A 180 20.96 -9.12 13.76
C GLN A 180 20.55 -10.17 12.72
N ALA A 181 21.50 -10.58 11.86
CA ALA A 181 21.32 -11.72 10.98
C ALA A 181 21.00 -12.99 11.79
N PRO A 182 20.13 -13.90 11.30
CA PRO A 182 19.74 -15.09 12.04
C PRO A 182 20.95 -15.96 12.33
N GLN A 183 21.15 -16.29 13.61
CA GLN A 183 22.10 -17.31 14.04
C GLN A 183 21.59 -18.66 13.53
N ILE A 184 22.35 -19.28 12.62
CA ILE A 184 22.13 -20.68 12.27
C ILE A 184 22.42 -21.49 13.54
N GLU A 185 21.37 -22.03 14.18
CA GLU A 185 21.50 -22.90 15.34
C GLU A 185 22.35 -24.13 14.97
N GLN A 186 23.56 -24.18 15.51
CA GLN A 186 24.35 -25.41 15.54
C GLN A 186 23.65 -26.39 16.51
N PRO A 187 23.42 -27.66 16.11
CA PRO A 187 22.75 -28.61 16.99
C PRO A 187 23.62 -28.90 18.22
N GLN A 188 23.05 -28.66 19.41
CA GLN A 188 23.66 -28.96 20.69
C GLN A 188 23.96 -30.48 20.83
N PRO A 189 25.15 -30.89 21.29
CA PRO A 189 25.43 -32.28 21.57
C PRO A 189 24.63 -32.76 22.79
N GLN A 190 23.79 -33.79 22.60
CA GLN A 190 23.06 -34.46 23.66
C GLN A 190 24.04 -35.14 24.64
N ALA A 191 23.86 -34.91 25.93
CA ALA A 191 24.66 -35.50 27.00
C ALA A 191 24.35 -37.00 27.18
N GLU A 192 25.37 -37.85 27.02
CA GLU A 192 25.34 -39.25 27.45
C GLU A 192 25.56 -39.38 28.98
N PRO A 193 25.00 -40.41 29.64
CA PRO A 193 25.11 -40.56 31.09
C PRO A 193 26.51 -41.08 31.50
N ALA A 194 27.04 -40.49 32.58
CA ALA A 194 28.37 -40.74 33.10
C ALA A 194 28.53 -42.15 33.73
N VAL A 195 29.67 -42.80 33.45
CA VAL A 195 30.17 -43.96 34.18
C VAL A 195 31.40 -43.53 34.99
N ASP A 196 31.28 -43.65 36.32
CA ASP A 196 32.32 -43.39 37.32
C ASP A 196 33.48 -44.38 37.20
N ILE A 197 34.72 -43.87 37.09
CA ILE A 197 35.92 -44.53 37.59
C ILE A 197 36.83 -43.48 38.24
N ALA A 198 37.16 -43.71 39.51
CA ALA A 198 37.89 -42.81 40.40
C ALA A 198 39.41 -43.10 40.45
N VAL A 199 40.12 -42.16 41.12
CA VAL A 199 41.41 -42.28 41.89
C VAL A 199 42.70 -41.85 41.12
N PRO A 200 43.72 -41.16 41.71
CA PRO A 200 43.74 -40.06 42.70
C PRO A 200 44.78 -38.92 42.47
N SER A 201 44.52 -37.82 43.18
CA SER A 201 45.33 -36.76 43.83
C SER A 201 46.88 -36.72 43.79
N GLN A 202 47.46 -35.51 43.62
CA GLN A 202 48.52 -34.95 44.48
C GLN A 202 48.51 -33.40 44.58
N ALA A 203 48.15 -32.89 45.78
CA ALA A 203 48.83 -31.89 46.64
C ALA A 203 49.03 -30.44 46.10
N TRP A 204 48.69 -29.36 46.80
CA TRP A 204 48.94 -29.01 48.22
C TRP A 204 47.90 -27.99 48.79
N ASP A 205 47.95 -27.90 50.11
CA ASP A 205 47.08 -27.23 51.09
C ASP A 205 46.77 -25.71 50.97
N GLN A 206 45.53 -25.40 51.40
CA GLN A 206 45.06 -24.31 52.27
C GLN A 206 45.25 -22.83 51.87
N THR A 207 44.13 -22.13 51.62
CA THR A 207 43.50 -21.16 52.56
C THR A 207 42.23 -20.50 51.99
N THR A 208 41.21 -20.36 52.85
CA THR A 208 40.10 -19.35 52.86
C THR A 208 38.93 -19.41 51.85
N PRO A 209 37.69 -19.10 52.32
CA PRO A 209 36.44 -19.21 51.54
C PRO A 209 36.27 -18.09 50.50
N PRO A 210 35.52 -18.31 49.39
CA PRO A 210 35.28 -17.26 48.41
C PRO A 210 34.39 -16.16 48.99
N GLN A 211 35.03 -15.06 49.39
CA GLN A 211 34.40 -13.77 49.60
C GLN A 211 33.85 -13.24 48.27
N ALA A 212 32.67 -12.65 48.34
CA ALA A 212 31.93 -12.05 47.24
C ALA A 212 32.83 -11.15 46.36
N ALA A 213 32.84 -11.43 45.06
CA ALA A 213 33.50 -10.58 44.08
C ALA A 213 32.71 -9.26 43.91
N PRO A 214 33.40 -8.14 43.64
CA PRO A 214 32.87 -6.79 43.85
C PRO A 214 31.88 -6.38 42.76
N GLN A 215 30.77 -5.76 43.16
CA GLN A 215 29.93 -4.98 42.26
C GLN A 215 30.78 -3.89 41.63
N LEU A 216 30.99 -3.97 40.31
CA LEU A 216 31.57 -2.87 39.54
C LEU A 216 30.61 -1.67 39.63
N ALA A 217 31.02 -0.65 40.37
CA ALA A 217 30.37 0.63 40.39
C ALA A 217 30.49 1.29 38.99
N LEU A 218 29.35 1.58 38.38
CA LEU A 218 29.26 2.41 37.18
C LEU A 218 29.79 3.83 37.50
N PRO A 219 30.58 4.48 36.62
CA PRO A 219 31.00 5.85 36.85
C PRO A 219 29.79 6.79 36.88
N ALA A 220 29.58 7.43 38.02
CA ALA A 220 28.58 8.47 38.20
C ALA A 220 29.09 9.79 37.60
N ASN A 221 29.16 9.93 36.27
CA ASN A 221 29.03 11.22 35.59
C ASN A 221 28.92 11.08 34.06
N GLN A 222 27.71 10.93 33.54
CA GLN A 222 27.36 11.37 32.18
C GLN A 222 25.93 11.90 32.22
N GLN A 223 25.75 13.20 32.46
CA GLN A 223 24.48 13.86 32.17
C GLN A 223 24.20 13.72 30.66
N ALA A 224 23.07 13.11 30.31
CA ALA A 224 22.53 13.18 28.96
C ALA A 224 22.32 14.66 28.57
N PRO A 225 22.60 15.08 27.32
CA PRO A 225 22.32 16.43 26.87
C PRO A 225 20.84 16.76 27.09
N GLN A 226 20.55 17.71 27.98
CA GLN A 226 19.20 18.26 28.12
C GLN A 226 18.93 19.18 26.93
N PHE A 227 18.14 18.70 25.97
CA PHE A 227 17.59 19.57 24.93
C PHE A 227 16.52 20.49 25.55
N PRO A 228 16.51 21.79 25.19
CA PRO A 228 15.44 22.68 25.61
C PRO A 228 14.09 22.20 25.04
N PRO A 229 12.98 22.37 25.78
CA PRO A 229 11.66 22.01 25.30
C PRO A 229 11.33 22.82 24.03
N PRO A 230 10.74 22.21 22.98
CA PRO A 230 10.46 22.88 21.74
C PRO A 230 9.48 24.05 21.97
N THR A 231 9.97 25.27 21.78
CA THR A 231 9.15 26.49 21.75
C THR A 231 8.49 26.62 20.38
N GLY A 232 7.49 25.78 20.13
CA GLY A 232 6.64 25.84 18.97
C GLY A 232 5.24 25.42 19.36
N GLN A 233 4.23 26.25 19.07
CA GLN A 233 2.84 25.82 19.13
C GLN A 233 2.70 24.55 18.27
N PRO A 234 1.98 23.51 18.70
CA PRO A 234 1.81 22.30 17.90
C PRO A 234 1.19 22.70 16.56
N GLN A 235 1.99 22.65 15.49
CA GLN A 235 1.50 22.84 14.14
C GLN A 235 0.47 21.76 13.87
N GLN A 236 -0.80 22.15 13.79
CA GLN A 236 -1.84 21.25 13.31
C GLN A 236 -1.54 20.95 11.85
N VAL A 237 -0.99 19.76 11.63
CA VAL A 237 -0.67 19.22 10.31
C VAL A 237 -1.99 19.03 9.58
N LEU A 238 -2.25 19.88 8.59
CA LEU A 238 -3.40 19.75 7.71
C LEU A 238 -3.16 18.54 6.79
N LEU A 239 -3.66 17.35 7.15
CA LEU A 239 -3.61 16.16 6.29
C LEU A 239 -4.38 16.46 4.99
N THR A 240 -3.66 16.64 3.88
CA THR A 240 -4.27 16.76 2.56
C THR A 240 -4.86 15.40 2.17
N ARG A 241 -6.19 15.29 2.16
CA ARG A 241 -6.91 14.05 1.83
C ARG A 241 -6.54 13.60 0.39
N PRO A 242 -6.13 12.33 0.16
CA PRO A 242 -5.83 11.85 -1.18
C PRO A 242 -7.05 11.98 -2.11
N LEU A 243 -6.80 12.36 -3.36
CA LEU A 243 -7.83 12.46 -4.40
C LEU A 243 -8.54 11.12 -4.52
N SER A 244 -9.86 11.12 -4.43
CA SER A 244 -10.58 9.83 -4.47
C SER A 244 -10.49 9.23 -5.89
N ASN A 245 -10.34 7.90 -5.98
CA ASN A 245 -10.21 7.13 -7.22
C ASN A 245 -11.51 6.40 -7.64
N GLY A 246 -12.60 6.59 -6.87
CA GLY A 246 -13.91 6.00 -7.14
C GLY A 246 -14.09 4.56 -6.63
N ALA A 247 -13.08 3.95 -6.00
CA ALA A 247 -13.15 2.57 -5.51
C ALA A 247 -14.15 2.41 -4.36
N THR A 248 -14.18 3.36 -3.43
CA THR A 248 -15.09 3.34 -2.28
C THR A 248 -16.55 3.24 -2.73
N GLN A 249 -16.93 3.95 -3.79
CA GLN A 249 -18.28 3.93 -4.34
C GLN A 249 -18.65 2.57 -4.91
N TRP A 250 -17.72 1.84 -5.50
CA TRP A 250 -17.96 0.48 -5.97
C TRP A 250 -18.05 -0.53 -4.81
N ALA A 251 -17.15 -0.41 -3.82
CA ALA A 251 -17.14 -1.24 -2.62
C ALA A 251 -18.45 -1.12 -1.82
N LEU A 252 -19.05 0.08 -1.77
CA LEU A 252 -20.33 0.30 -1.11
C LEU A 252 -21.51 -0.48 -1.74
N GLY A 253 -21.37 -0.97 -2.98
CA GLY A 253 -22.34 -1.92 -3.54
C GLY A 253 -22.36 -3.28 -2.83
N LEU A 254 -21.27 -3.67 -2.15
CA LEU A 254 -21.21 -4.91 -1.37
C LEU A 254 -22.07 -4.89 -0.11
N LEU A 255 -22.64 -3.73 0.26
CA LEU A 255 -23.72 -3.66 1.27
C LEU A 255 -24.93 -4.53 0.87
N ALA A 256 -25.06 -4.91 -0.40
CA ALA A 256 -26.06 -5.86 -0.88
C ALA A 256 -25.91 -7.27 -0.26
N LEU A 257 -24.73 -7.61 0.29
CA LEU A 257 -24.44 -8.89 0.95
C LEU A 257 -24.91 -8.95 2.41
N ILE A 258 -25.37 -7.83 2.98
CA ILE A 258 -26.00 -7.83 4.31
C ILE A 258 -27.14 -8.87 4.30
N PRO A 259 -27.29 -9.72 5.35
CA PRO A 259 -28.24 -10.84 5.39
C PRO A 259 -29.72 -10.42 5.52
N PHE A 260 -30.08 -9.30 4.89
CA PHE A 260 -31.43 -8.79 4.70
C PHE A 260 -31.58 -8.44 3.21
N PRO A 261 -31.97 -9.40 2.34
CA PRO A 261 -31.74 -9.35 0.88
C PRO A 261 -32.26 -8.08 0.20
N PHE A 262 -33.47 -7.63 0.55
CA PHE A 262 -34.05 -6.42 -0.03
C PHE A 262 -33.48 -5.15 0.60
N ILE A 263 -33.29 -5.14 1.92
CA ILE A 263 -32.80 -3.95 2.64
C ILE A 263 -31.35 -3.66 2.27
N GLY A 264 -30.50 -4.69 2.22
CA GLY A 264 -29.11 -4.59 1.76
C GLY A 264 -29.02 -4.08 0.33
N ALA A 265 -29.85 -4.62 -0.58
CA ALA A 265 -29.89 -4.19 -1.98
C ALA A 265 -30.33 -2.71 -2.13
N LEU A 266 -31.35 -2.27 -1.39
CA LEU A 266 -31.79 -0.87 -1.39
C LEU A 266 -30.71 0.05 -0.81
N ALA A 267 -30.11 -0.33 0.33
CA ALA A 267 -29.06 0.43 0.98
C ALA A 267 -27.83 0.58 0.08
N ALA A 268 -27.38 -0.51 -0.56
CA ALA A 268 -26.29 -0.49 -1.54
C ALA A 268 -26.55 0.53 -2.66
N GLY A 269 -27.70 0.42 -3.33
CA GLY A 269 -28.07 1.35 -4.41
C GLY A 269 -28.09 2.81 -3.97
N ILE A 270 -28.74 3.11 -2.84
CA ILE A 270 -28.84 4.48 -2.29
C ILE A 270 -27.47 5.05 -1.93
N VAL A 271 -26.65 4.27 -1.23
CA VAL A 271 -25.34 4.72 -0.75
C VAL A 271 -24.37 4.94 -1.92
N MET A 272 -24.38 4.09 -2.95
CA MET A 272 -23.61 4.30 -4.18
C MET A 272 -23.99 5.59 -4.91
N ILE A 273 -25.27 5.98 -4.88
CA ILE A 273 -25.73 7.26 -5.44
C ILE A 273 -25.18 8.42 -4.59
N ILE A 274 -25.45 8.43 -3.28
CA ILE A 274 -25.08 9.55 -2.39
C ILE A 274 -23.56 9.80 -2.44
N THR A 275 -22.77 8.73 -2.29
CA THR A 275 -21.30 8.84 -2.20
C THR A 275 -20.63 9.11 -3.54
N GLY A 276 -21.19 8.64 -4.66
CA GLY A 276 -20.67 8.96 -5.99
C GLY A 276 -21.08 10.34 -6.50
N ARG A 277 -22.00 11.03 -5.83
CA ARG A 277 -22.30 12.46 -6.07
C ARG A 277 -21.48 13.42 -5.22
N SER A 278 -20.61 12.91 -4.33
CA SER A 278 -19.73 13.75 -3.51
C SER A 278 -18.97 14.77 -4.37
N ARG A 279 -18.70 15.95 -3.80
CA ARG A 279 -17.95 17.05 -4.44
C ARG A 279 -16.49 17.07 -4.01
N GLY A 280 -16.01 15.96 -3.46
CA GLY A 280 -14.64 15.84 -3.00
C GLY A 280 -13.66 15.87 -4.18
N PRO A 281 -12.43 16.37 -3.96
CA PRO A 281 -11.37 16.30 -4.96
C PRO A 281 -11.16 14.86 -5.48
N ALA A 282 -10.96 14.76 -6.79
CA ALA A 282 -10.97 13.49 -7.52
C ALA A 282 -10.04 13.51 -8.71
N THR A 283 -9.46 12.35 -9.04
CA THR A 283 -8.84 12.16 -10.35
C THR A 283 -9.91 12.08 -11.44
N ASP A 284 -9.57 12.33 -12.70
CA ASP A 284 -10.50 12.21 -13.82
C ASP A 284 -11.06 10.79 -13.98
N ALA A 285 -10.20 9.79 -13.80
CA ALA A 285 -10.61 8.38 -13.74
C ALA A 285 -11.51 8.12 -12.53
N GLY A 286 -11.20 8.73 -11.38
CA GLY A 286 -12.01 8.65 -10.17
C GLY A 286 -13.40 9.23 -10.35
N GLU A 287 -13.54 10.40 -10.98
CA GLU A 287 -14.84 11.03 -11.23
C GLU A 287 -15.69 10.21 -12.22
N ARG A 288 -15.05 9.63 -13.24
CA ARG A 288 -15.71 8.69 -14.16
C ARG A 288 -16.16 7.43 -13.44
N ASN A 289 -15.34 6.86 -12.57
CA ASN A 289 -15.68 5.67 -11.78
C ASN A 289 -16.79 5.93 -10.76
N ARG A 290 -16.78 7.06 -10.05
CA ARG A 290 -17.89 7.44 -9.15
C ARG A 290 -19.19 7.62 -9.90
N THR A 291 -19.14 8.28 -11.05
CA THR A 291 -20.33 8.48 -11.88
C THR A 291 -20.86 7.14 -12.40
N ALA A 292 -19.97 6.27 -12.88
CA ALA A 292 -20.32 4.93 -13.33
C ALA A 292 -20.94 4.08 -12.20
N ALA A 293 -20.34 4.13 -11.00
CA ALA A 293 -20.84 3.46 -9.81
C ALA A 293 -22.24 3.98 -9.41
N SER A 294 -22.46 5.30 -9.41
CA SER A 294 -23.79 5.88 -9.11
C SER A 294 -24.83 5.55 -10.18
N ASN A 295 -24.46 5.55 -11.46
CA ASN A 295 -25.37 5.16 -12.55
C ASN A 295 -25.78 3.69 -12.45
N TRP A 296 -24.83 2.81 -12.18
CA TRP A 296 -25.10 1.40 -11.92
C TRP A 296 -25.93 1.21 -10.65
N GLY A 297 -25.55 1.85 -9.55
CA GLY A 297 -26.27 1.80 -8.27
C GLY A 297 -27.73 2.22 -8.40
N LEU A 298 -28.01 3.29 -9.17
CA LEU A 298 -29.38 3.72 -9.47
C LEU A 298 -30.12 2.75 -10.39
N THR A 299 -29.44 2.20 -11.41
CA THR A 299 -30.02 1.18 -12.29
C THR A 299 -30.42 -0.06 -11.48
N TYR A 300 -29.53 -0.53 -10.60
CA TYR A 300 -29.77 -1.65 -9.70
C TYR A 300 -30.89 -1.37 -8.69
N LEU A 301 -30.94 -0.16 -8.13
CA LEU A 301 -32.00 0.27 -7.20
C LEU A 301 -33.37 0.23 -7.87
N ILE A 302 -33.49 0.79 -9.08
CA ILE A 302 -34.73 0.78 -9.86
C ILE A 302 -35.14 -0.66 -10.20
N ALA A 303 -34.21 -1.47 -10.69
CA ALA A 303 -34.47 -2.88 -10.99
C ALA A 303 -34.95 -3.65 -9.75
N THR A 304 -34.32 -3.42 -8.59
CA THR A 304 -34.70 -4.03 -7.31
C THR A 304 -36.13 -3.64 -6.92
N VAL A 305 -36.44 -2.34 -6.90
CA VAL A 305 -37.78 -1.87 -6.53
C VAL A 305 -38.84 -2.45 -7.46
N LEU A 306 -38.60 -2.45 -8.78
CA LEU A 306 -39.54 -2.98 -9.76
C LEU A 306 -39.76 -4.49 -9.61
N LEU A 307 -38.69 -5.29 -9.56
CA LEU A 307 -38.77 -6.75 -9.50
C LEU A 307 -39.37 -7.24 -8.18
N VAL A 308 -39.00 -6.60 -7.06
CA VAL A 308 -39.54 -6.95 -5.74
C VAL A 308 -41.01 -6.55 -5.64
N THR A 309 -41.38 -5.34 -6.07
CA THR A 309 -42.79 -4.91 -6.08
C THR A 309 -43.63 -5.80 -6.97
N LEU A 310 -43.13 -6.16 -8.16
CA LEU A 310 -43.79 -7.09 -9.07
C LEU A 310 -43.96 -8.48 -8.43
N HIS A 311 -42.92 -9.01 -7.78
CA HIS A 311 -42.98 -10.30 -7.10
C HIS A 311 -44.06 -10.33 -6.02
N PHE A 312 -44.07 -9.34 -5.11
CA PHE A 312 -45.10 -9.24 -4.08
C PHE A 312 -46.49 -9.00 -4.65
N SER A 313 -46.60 -8.24 -5.74
CA SER A 313 -47.88 -8.03 -6.42
C SER A 313 -48.42 -9.33 -7.02
N LEU A 314 -47.57 -10.16 -7.63
CA LEU A 314 -47.96 -11.48 -8.13
C LEU A 314 -48.31 -12.45 -6.99
N LEU A 315 -47.55 -12.42 -5.89
CA LEU A 315 -47.85 -13.20 -4.69
C LEU A 315 -49.21 -12.83 -4.11
N VAL A 316 -49.52 -11.54 -3.95
CA VAL A 316 -50.77 -11.09 -3.33
C VAL A 316 -51.95 -11.25 -4.28
N ASN A 317 -51.82 -10.86 -5.55
CA ASN A 317 -52.95 -10.85 -6.48
C ASN A 317 -53.13 -12.20 -7.17
N LEU A 318 -52.08 -12.75 -7.77
CA LEU A 318 -52.21 -13.96 -8.57
C LEU A 318 -52.43 -15.21 -7.70
N ALA A 319 -51.72 -15.32 -6.58
CA ALA A 319 -51.87 -16.47 -5.68
C ALA A 319 -53.17 -16.43 -4.88
N SER A 320 -53.69 -15.25 -4.54
CA SER A 320 -54.94 -15.14 -3.75
C SER A 320 -56.22 -15.29 -4.60
N PHE A 321 -56.16 -15.01 -5.90
CA PHE A 321 -57.34 -15.05 -6.77
C PHE A 321 -57.39 -16.26 -7.72
N ASN A 322 -56.34 -17.08 -7.81
CA ASN A 322 -56.31 -18.21 -8.73
C ASN A 322 -55.48 -19.41 -8.22
N GLU A 323 -56.15 -20.43 -7.67
CA GLU A 323 -55.49 -21.60 -7.05
C GLU A 323 -54.57 -22.37 -8.01
N SER A 324 -54.84 -22.34 -9.32
CA SER A 324 -54.01 -23.01 -10.32
C SER A 324 -52.62 -22.39 -10.44
N PHE A 325 -52.46 -21.10 -10.14
CA PHE A 325 -51.17 -20.40 -10.17
C PHE A 325 -50.44 -20.44 -8.83
N ALA A 326 -51.15 -20.73 -7.72
CA ALA A 326 -50.55 -20.82 -6.38
C ALA A 326 -49.79 -22.14 -6.15
N THR A 327 -50.07 -23.19 -6.93
CA THR A 327 -49.49 -24.53 -6.75
C THR A 327 -48.11 -24.72 -7.38
N SER A 328 -47.66 -23.79 -8.23
CA SER A 328 -46.37 -23.85 -8.93
C SER A 328 -45.53 -22.62 -8.62
N PHE A 329 -44.20 -22.80 -8.50
CA PHE A 329 -43.28 -21.66 -8.27
C PHE A 329 -43.32 -20.67 -9.43
N TYR A 330 -43.41 -21.14 -10.67
CA TYR A 330 -43.56 -20.27 -11.85
C TYR A 330 -45.03 -20.14 -12.24
N PRO A 331 -45.49 -18.93 -12.63
CA PRO A 331 -44.72 -17.73 -13.00
C PRO A 331 -44.38 -16.76 -11.84
N ILE A 332 -44.91 -16.98 -10.63
CA ILE A 332 -44.74 -16.08 -9.47
C ILE A 332 -43.26 -15.85 -9.12
N GLY A 333 -42.44 -16.88 -9.31
CA GLY A 333 -41.01 -16.91 -9.04
C GLY A 333 -40.14 -16.27 -10.12
N ILE A 334 -40.69 -15.87 -11.28
CA ILE A 334 -39.90 -15.25 -12.36
C ILE A 334 -39.22 -13.95 -11.88
N PRO A 335 -39.94 -12.97 -11.29
CA PRO A 335 -39.32 -11.71 -10.92
C PRO A 335 -38.23 -11.87 -9.85
N ILE A 336 -38.43 -12.76 -8.87
CA ILE A 336 -37.42 -13.02 -7.83
C ILE A 336 -36.20 -13.76 -8.40
N THR A 337 -36.38 -14.68 -9.36
CA THR A 337 -35.26 -15.35 -10.04
C THR A 337 -34.42 -14.35 -10.84
N ILE A 338 -35.07 -13.46 -11.59
CA ILE A 338 -34.39 -12.39 -12.33
C ILE A 338 -33.67 -11.46 -11.36
N TRP A 339 -34.30 -11.12 -10.24
CA TRP A 339 -33.69 -10.27 -9.21
C TRP A 339 -32.40 -10.89 -8.66
N VAL A 340 -32.41 -12.18 -8.31
CA VAL A 340 -31.19 -12.89 -7.85
C VAL A 340 -30.09 -12.82 -8.91
N ALA A 341 -30.41 -13.04 -10.19
CA ALA A 341 -29.42 -12.93 -11.27
C ALA A 341 -28.85 -11.52 -11.41
N VAL A 342 -29.69 -10.48 -11.32
CA VAL A 342 -29.25 -9.07 -11.34
C VAL A 342 -28.40 -8.75 -10.12
N SER A 343 -28.72 -9.27 -8.94
CA SER A 343 -27.92 -9.11 -7.72
C SER A 343 -26.56 -9.79 -7.83
N ALA A 344 -26.46 -10.96 -8.47
CA ALA A 344 -25.17 -11.58 -8.76
C ALA A 344 -24.31 -10.69 -9.68
N VAL A 345 -24.90 -10.14 -10.76
CA VAL A 345 -24.22 -9.18 -11.63
C VAL A 345 -23.80 -7.93 -10.85
N HIS A 346 -24.64 -7.44 -9.94
CA HIS A 346 -24.31 -6.30 -9.08
C HIS A 346 -23.07 -6.56 -8.24
N ILE A 347 -22.98 -7.72 -7.59
CA ILE A 347 -21.81 -8.11 -6.80
C ILE A 347 -20.56 -8.14 -7.68
N VAL A 348 -20.63 -8.79 -8.85
CA VAL A 348 -19.50 -8.86 -9.79
C VAL A 348 -19.06 -7.46 -10.22
N PHE A 349 -20.00 -6.59 -10.60
CA PHE A 349 -19.70 -5.22 -11.02
C PHE A 349 -19.11 -4.39 -9.87
N SER A 350 -19.58 -4.58 -8.64
CA SER A 350 -19.01 -3.95 -7.45
C SER A 350 -17.56 -4.37 -7.19
N ILE A 351 -17.25 -5.66 -7.31
CA ILE A 351 -15.88 -6.17 -7.15
C ILE A 351 -14.98 -5.67 -8.29
N VAL A 352 -15.37 -5.90 -9.55
CA VAL A 352 -14.58 -5.51 -10.72
C VAL A 352 -14.40 -4.00 -10.80
N GLY A 353 -15.45 -3.24 -10.49
CA GLY A 353 -15.40 -1.78 -10.43
C GLY A 353 -14.46 -1.28 -9.34
N CYS A 354 -14.49 -1.90 -8.15
CA CYS A 354 -13.57 -1.60 -7.06
C CYS A 354 -12.11 -1.87 -7.45
N VAL A 355 -11.82 -3.06 -7.98
CA VAL A 355 -10.47 -3.46 -8.42
C VAL A 355 -9.95 -2.59 -9.56
N LYS A 356 -10.79 -2.24 -10.54
CA LYS A 356 -10.37 -1.34 -11.61
C LYS A 356 -10.14 0.08 -11.12
N ALA A 357 -11.01 0.58 -10.26
CA ALA A 357 -10.89 1.92 -9.70
C ALA A 357 -9.69 2.09 -8.77
N THR A 358 -9.34 1.07 -7.98
CA THR A 358 -8.11 1.06 -7.17
C THR A 358 -6.86 1.14 -8.04
N ARG A 359 -6.87 0.49 -9.21
CA ARG A 359 -5.79 0.58 -10.23
C ARG A 359 -5.84 1.82 -11.12
N GLY A 360 -6.63 2.84 -10.77
CA GLY A 360 -6.79 4.06 -11.57
C GLY A 360 -7.52 3.87 -12.92
N ARG A 361 -8.03 2.67 -13.22
CA ARG A 361 -8.71 2.36 -14.49
C ARG A 361 -10.20 2.62 -14.41
N VAL A 362 -10.79 3.11 -15.50
CA VAL A 362 -12.23 3.36 -15.56
C VAL A 362 -12.99 2.08 -15.88
N PHE A 363 -13.94 1.70 -15.02
CA PHE A 363 -14.90 0.64 -15.30
C PHE A 363 -16.19 1.22 -15.88
N LYS A 364 -16.63 0.67 -17.02
CA LYS A 364 -17.87 1.08 -17.71
C LYS A 364 -18.89 -0.06 -17.61
N PRO A 365 -19.81 -0.04 -16.63
CA PRO A 365 -20.87 -1.03 -16.54
C PRO A 365 -21.91 -0.79 -17.63
N VAL A 366 -22.70 -1.83 -17.95
CA VAL A 366 -23.93 -1.69 -18.74
C VAL A 366 -25.01 -1.08 -17.84
N ALA A 367 -24.96 0.24 -17.66
CA ALA A 367 -25.86 1.01 -16.80
C ALA A 367 -26.58 2.11 -17.59
N LEU A 368 -27.76 2.50 -17.13
CA LEU A 368 -28.44 3.67 -17.67
C LEU A 368 -27.68 4.96 -17.27
N PRO A 369 -27.35 5.86 -18.22
CA PRO A 369 -26.48 7.01 -17.95
C PRO A 369 -27.26 8.21 -17.37
N PHE A 370 -27.76 8.08 -16.14
CA PHE A 370 -28.51 9.15 -15.46
C PHE A 370 -27.64 10.36 -15.09
N PHE A 371 -26.37 10.13 -14.79
CA PHE A 371 -25.39 11.13 -14.38
C PHE A 371 -24.23 11.19 -15.37
N ARG A 372 -23.69 12.39 -15.55
CA ARG A 372 -22.47 12.64 -16.35
C ARG A 372 -21.29 12.95 -15.44
N PRO A 373 -20.06 12.50 -15.79
CA PRO A 373 -18.86 12.90 -15.07
C PRO A 373 -18.69 14.41 -15.15
N ARG A 374 -18.25 15.04 -14.06
CA ARG A 374 -17.84 16.44 -14.10
C ARG A 374 -16.48 16.49 -14.77
N VAL A 375 -16.47 16.91 -16.03
CA VAL A 375 -15.22 17.22 -16.72
C VAL A 375 -14.75 18.55 -16.15
N HIS A 376 -13.60 18.57 -15.49
CA HIS A 376 -12.91 19.83 -15.25
C HIS A 376 -12.48 20.32 -16.63
N VAL A 377 -13.20 21.30 -17.17
CA VAL A 377 -12.74 22.03 -18.34
C VAL A 377 -11.45 22.72 -17.88
N ARG A 378 -10.31 22.24 -18.40
CA ARG A 378 -9.02 22.92 -18.25
C ARG A 378 -9.12 24.33 -18.80
#